data_AF-A0A1D1W3C5-F1
#
_entry.id   AF-A0A1D1W3C5-F1
#
_cell.length_a   1.000
_cell.length_b   1.000
_cell.length_c   1.000
_cell.angle_alpha   90.00
_cell.angle_beta   90.00
_cell.angle_gamma   90.00
#
_symmetry.space_group_name_H-M   'P 1'
#
loop_
_entity.id
_entity.type
_entity.pdbx_description
1 polymer ?
#
loop_
_entity_poly.entity_id
_entity_poly.type
_entity_poly.pdbx_seq_one_letter_code
_entity_poly.pdbx_strand_id
1 'polypeptide(L)'
;MEVAAYLADKAAAVTVISNTREPFQASLGPLVGEALKTELFQKKGVSFVPEVRIQSFEGDKHTQLLKKVTLTNMYTVEIDILVAGIGTIPSTGFLEKTLLELSPRNGAIVVDEFMATKIPNVYAAGDCTDFPFGGTRVTIGHWNVAQSQGRTAALSIIGKRVPFTSVPYFWTTMFTKSVRYAGFGLEFNDVFIHGALNGLKFVAYYLKDDTVVAASSLMYDPVVSRFAEILSKGATITRSIIEQDPELTRTAEKVFSADHS
;
A
#
# COMPACT_ATOMS: atom_id res chain seq x y z
N MET A 1 8.28 4.22 -7.72
CA MET A 1 9.23 4.82 -6.76
C MET A 1 10.49 4.00 -6.59
N GLU A 2 10.42 2.69 -6.31
CA GLU A 2 11.63 1.84 -6.22
C GLU A 2 12.50 1.87 -7.48
N VAL A 3 11.88 1.80 -8.66
CA VAL A 3 12.59 1.96 -9.95
C VAL A 3 13.31 3.30 -10.04
N ALA A 4 12.66 4.39 -9.63
CA ALA A 4 13.27 5.72 -9.65
C ALA A 4 14.46 5.79 -8.68
N ALA A 5 14.34 5.17 -7.50
CA ALA A 5 15.44 5.10 -6.53
C ALA A 5 16.61 4.26 -7.06
N TYR A 6 16.33 3.16 -7.74
CA TYR A 6 17.34 2.29 -8.34
C TYR A 6 18.10 2.97 -9.50
N LEU A 7 17.40 3.77 -10.30
CA LEU A 7 17.97 4.44 -11.48
C LEU A 7 18.60 5.80 -11.18
N ALA A 8 18.37 6.38 -10.01
CA ALA A 8 18.81 7.74 -9.66
C ALA A 8 20.32 7.98 -9.84
N ASP A 9 21.15 6.96 -9.67
CA ASP A 9 22.61 7.01 -9.85
C ASP A 9 23.09 6.29 -11.13
N LYS A 10 22.18 5.83 -11.99
CA LYS A 10 22.48 5.03 -13.21
C LYS A 10 22.01 5.70 -14.50
N ALA A 11 20.93 6.47 -14.43
CA ALA A 11 20.40 7.22 -15.56
C ALA A 11 20.94 8.66 -15.53
N ALA A 12 21.05 9.28 -16.71
CA ALA A 12 21.45 10.69 -16.82
C ALA A 12 20.47 11.64 -16.13
N ALA A 13 19.17 11.30 -16.15
CA ALA A 13 18.11 11.99 -15.43
C ALA A 13 16.98 11.01 -15.11
N VAL A 14 16.29 11.23 -13.99
CA VAL A 14 15.09 10.48 -13.60
C VAL A 14 13.97 11.46 -13.29
N THR A 15 12.84 11.31 -13.97
CA THR A 15 11.64 12.12 -13.76
C THR A 15 10.45 11.22 -13.43
N VAL A 16 9.80 11.46 -12.30
CA VAL A 16 8.56 10.79 -11.90
C VAL A 16 7.37 11.66 -12.30
N ILE A 17 6.50 11.11 -13.13
CA ILE A 17 5.26 11.77 -13.58
C ILE A 17 4.10 11.10 -12.83
N SER A 18 3.28 11.87 -12.13
CA SER A 18 2.16 11.34 -11.34
C SER A 18 0.89 12.17 -11.49
N ASN A 19 -0.26 11.51 -11.34
CA ASN A 19 -1.56 12.18 -11.29
C ASN A 19 -1.90 12.72 -9.89
N THR A 20 -1.09 12.42 -8.88
CA THR A 20 -1.18 12.96 -7.53
C THR A 20 -0.09 13.99 -7.30
N ARG A 21 -0.30 14.85 -6.30
CA ARG A 21 0.67 15.85 -5.88
C ARG A 21 1.86 15.21 -5.19
N GLU A 22 1.59 14.26 -4.30
CA GLU A 22 2.62 13.54 -3.56
C GLU A 22 2.73 12.07 -3.95
N PRO A 23 3.94 11.49 -3.94
CA PRO A 23 4.09 10.06 -4.06
C PRO A 23 3.43 9.37 -2.87
N PHE A 24 2.87 8.17 -3.09
CA PHE A 24 2.20 7.38 -2.06
C PHE A 24 1.00 8.07 -1.38
N GLN A 25 0.44 9.14 -1.95
CA GLN A 25 -0.63 9.92 -1.31
C GLN A 25 -1.82 9.05 -0.85
N ALA A 26 -2.21 8.04 -1.62
CA ALA A 26 -3.32 7.15 -1.27
C ALA A 26 -3.02 6.21 -0.07
N SER A 27 -1.76 5.86 0.16
CA SER A 27 -1.37 4.89 1.20
C SER A 27 -0.72 5.55 2.41
N LEU A 28 0.13 6.55 2.20
CA LEU A 28 0.91 7.22 3.25
C LEU A 28 0.43 8.65 3.56
N GLY A 29 -0.53 9.17 2.79
CA GLY A 29 -1.02 10.54 2.95
C GLY A 29 -0.04 11.61 2.43
N PRO A 30 -0.50 12.87 2.33
CA PRO A 30 0.29 13.96 1.76
C PRO A 30 1.52 14.33 2.61
N LEU A 31 1.42 14.28 3.94
CA LEU A 31 2.53 14.68 4.84
C LEU A 31 3.75 13.77 4.68
N VAL A 32 3.55 12.45 4.74
CA VAL A 32 4.63 11.47 4.57
C VAL A 32 5.09 11.41 3.11
N GLY A 33 4.16 11.53 2.15
CA GLY A 33 4.48 11.58 0.72
C GLY A 33 5.42 12.75 0.38
N GLU A 34 5.10 13.96 0.84
CA GLU A 34 5.94 15.17 0.67
C GLU A 34 7.32 14.98 1.29
N ALA A 35 7.38 14.44 2.52
CA ALA A 35 8.64 14.17 3.20
C ALA A 35 9.51 13.18 2.41
N LEU A 36 8.94 12.08 1.91
CA LEU A 36 9.67 11.14 1.06
C LEU A 36 10.12 11.80 -0.24
N LYS A 37 9.26 12.58 -0.90
CA LYS A 37 9.60 13.29 -2.14
C LYS A 37 10.81 14.21 -1.95
N THR A 38 10.76 15.07 -0.94
CA THR A 38 11.77 16.12 -0.68
C THR A 38 13.05 15.55 -0.09
N GLU A 39 12.94 14.79 0.99
CA GLU A 39 14.09 14.33 1.78
C GLU A 39 14.78 13.11 1.18
N LEU A 40 14.06 12.24 0.46
CA LEU A 40 14.60 10.99 -0.07
C LEU A 40 14.94 11.07 -1.57
N PHE A 41 14.06 11.66 -2.38
CA PHE A 41 14.18 11.59 -3.84
C PHE A 41 14.80 12.83 -4.46
N GLN A 42 14.30 14.03 -4.15
CA GLN A 42 14.81 15.27 -4.76
C GLN A 42 16.28 15.54 -4.37
N LYS A 43 16.68 15.24 -3.13
CA LYS A 43 18.09 15.29 -2.69
C LYS A 43 19.01 14.32 -3.45
N LYS A 44 18.44 13.36 -4.19
CA LYS A 44 19.16 12.39 -5.03
C LYS A 44 18.99 12.70 -6.53
N GLY A 45 18.52 13.89 -6.87
CA GLY A 45 18.40 14.34 -8.27
C GLY A 45 17.18 13.81 -9.02
N VAL A 46 16.23 13.17 -8.33
CA VAL A 46 14.97 12.73 -8.96
C VAL A 46 13.99 13.89 -9.04
N SER A 47 13.56 14.21 -10.25
CA SER A 47 12.56 15.25 -10.53
C SER A 47 11.13 14.69 -10.45
N PHE A 48 10.17 15.55 -10.10
CA PHE A 48 8.76 15.18 -10.06
C PHE A 48 7.94 16.15 -10.90
N VAL A 49 7.02 15.62 -11.71
CA VAL A 49 5.98 16.37 -12.41
C VAL A 49 4.64 15.86 -11.89
N PRO A 50 4.08 16.51 -10.85
CA PRO A 50 2.85 16.07 -10.21
C PRO A 50 1.61 16.54 -10.98
N GLU A 51 0.45 15.98 -10.59
CA GLU A 51 -0.89 16.41 -11.04
C GLU A 51 -1.10 16.45 -12.56
N VAL A 52 -0.41 15.55 -13.28
CA VAL A 52 -0.50 15.42 -14.74
C VAL A 52 -0.66 13.96 -15.14
N ARG A 53 -1.09 13.74 -16.39
CA ARG A 53 -1.05 12.43 -17.04
C ARG A 53 -0.29 12.53 -18.35
N ILE A 54 0.21 11.40 -18.84
CA ILE A 54 0.70 11.30 -20.22
C ILE A 54 -0.52 11.29 -21.14
N GLN A 55 -0.55 12.21 -22.10
CA GLN A 55 -1.60 12.33 -23.11
C GLN A 55 -1.24 11.59 -24.39
N SER A 56 0.02 11.68 -24.82
CA SER A 56 0.48 11.00 -26.04
C SER A 56 1.97 10.67 -26.00
N PHE A 57 2.35 9.73 -26.87
CA PHE A 57 3.71 9.27 -27.07
C PHE A 57 4.16 9.67 -28.48
N GLU A 58 5.40 10.13 -28.59
CA GLU A 58 6.05 10.39 -29.86
C GLU A 58 7.33 9.57 -29.94
N GLY A 59 7.43 8.77 -31.00
CA GLY A 59 8.58 7.93 -31.29
C GLY A 59 9.15 8.22 -32.67
N ASP A 60 10.39 7.78 -32.87
CA ASP A 60 11.04 7.82 -34.16
C ASP A 60 10.36 6.83 -35.13
N LYS A 61 9.93 7.31 -36.30
CA LYS A 61 9.17 6.50 -37.26
C LYS A 61 9.99 5.34 -37.85
N HIS A 62 11.31 5.45 -37.88
CA HIS A 62 12.18 4.42 -38.47
C HIS A 62 12.61 3.37 -37.43
N THR A 63 13.04 3.83 -36.25
CA THR A 63 13.55 2.93 -35.20
C THR A 63 12.48 2.43 -34.23
N GLN A 64 11.28 3.04 -34.25
CA GLN A 64 10.18 2.78 -33.31
C GLN A 64 10.55 3.05 -31.84
N LEU A 65 11.66 3.76 -31.60
CA LEU A 65 12.08 4.15 -30.25
C LEU A 65 11.30 5.38 -29.78
N LEU A 66 10.88 5.34 -28.51
CA LEU A 66 10.27 6.49 -27.84
C LEU A 66 11.29 7.64 -27.78
N LYS A 67 10.83 8.87 -28.03
CA LYS A 67 11.65 10.08 -27.93
C LYS A 67 11.06 11.11 -26.98
N LYS A 68 9.73 11.18 -26.90
CA LYS A 68 9.04 12.25 -26.19
C LYS A 68 7.67 11.81 -25.74
N VAL A 69 7.22 12.37 -24.62
CA VAL A 69 5.83 12.29 -24.15
C VAL A 69 5.25 13.68 -24.03
N THR A 70 3.98 13.82 -24.39
CA THR A 70 3.19 15.04 -24.15
C THR A 70 2.30 14.80 -22.95
N LEU A 71 2.32 15.75 -22.01
CA LEU A 71 1.52 15.72 -20.80
C LEU A 71 0.19 16.44 -21.01
N THR A 72 -0.79 16.18 -20.13
CA THR A 72 -2.13 16.81 -20.18
C THR A 72 -2.12 18.33 -20.04
N ASN A 73 -1.04 18.92 -19.53
CA ASN A 73 -0.84 20.37 -19.47
C ASN A 73 -0.10 20.92 -20.71
N MET A 74 0.01 20.13 -21.77
CA MET A 74 0.71 20.44 -23.03
C MET A 74 2.24 20.54 -22.93
N TYR A 75 2.83 20.34 -21.74
CA TYR A 75 4.27 20.26 -21.60
C TYR A 75 4.80 18.95 -22.21
N THR A 76 5.96 19.01 -22.86
CA THR A 76 6.61 17.84 -23.45
C THR A 76 7.88 17.48 -22.68
N VAL A 77 8.10 16.18 -22.48
CA VAL A 77 9.31 15.65 -21.83
C VAL A 77 10.02 14.73 -22.82
N GLU A 78 11.27 15.04 -23.15
CA GLU A 78 12.13 14.14 -23.91
C GLU A 78 12.58 12.98 -23.01
N ILE A 79 12.41 11.75 -23.49
CA ILE A 79 12.76 10.53 -22.74
C ILE A 79 13.23 9.43 -23.68
N ASP A 80 14.22 8.66 -23.23
CA ASP A 80 14.70 7.45 -23.91
C ASP A 80 14.02 6.19 -23.40
N ILE A 81 13.61 6.19 -22.12
CA ILE A 81 13.02 5.04 -21.42
C ILE A 81 11.78 5.50 -20.65
N LEU A 82 10.70 4.76 -20.79
CA LEU A 82 9.49 4.90 -19.98
C LEU A 82 9.25 3.63 -19.19
N VAL A 83 9.11 3.77 -17.87
CA VAL A 83 8.62 2.69 -17.00
C VAL A 83 7.23 3.05 -16.50
N ALA A 84 6.23 2.29 -16.95
CA ALA A 84 4.83 2.51 -16.58
C ALA A 84 4.48 1.73 -15.30
N GLY A 85 4.26 2.46 -14.20
CA GLY A 85 3.79 1.92 -12.92
C GLY A 85 2.47 2.56 -12.49
N ILE A 86 1.39 2.28 -13.21
CA ILE A 86 0.10 3.00 -13.11
C ILE A 86 -1.02 2.17 -12.45
N GLY A 87 -0.64 1.11 -11.72
CA GLY A 87 -1.56 0.14 -11.13
C GLY A 87 -1.66 -1.14 -11.94
N THR A 88 -2.39 -2.11 -11.39
CA THR A 88 -2.62 -3.43 -11.98
C THR A 88 -4.11 -3.73 -11.99
N ILE A 89 -4.51 -4.65 -12.85
CA ILE A 89 -5.87 -5.20 -12.91
C ILE A 89 -5.75 -6.71 -12.67
N PRO A 90 -6.62 -7.31 -11.84
CA PRO A 90 -6.68 -8.77 -11.69
C PRO A 90 -6.73 -9.47 -13.04
N SER A 91 -5.93 -10.53 -13.21
CA SER A 91 -5.93 -11.35 -14.43
C SER A 91 -7.13 -12.31 -14.48
N THR A 92 -8.34 -11.77 -14.39
CA THR A 92 -9.60 -12.52 -14.23
C THR A 92 -10.53 -12.43 -15.45
N GLY A 93 -10.10 -11.78 -16.54
CA GLY A 93 -10.93 -11.60 -17.74
C GLY A 93 -11.45 -12.91 -18.35
N PHE A 94 -10.72 -14.01 -18.21
CA PHE A 94 -11.17 -15.33 -18.66
C PHE A 94 -12.37 -15.90 -17.86
N LEU A 95 -12.71 -15.28 -16.72
CA LEU A 95 -13.79 -15.69 -15.83
C LEU A 95 -15.10 -14.92 -16.06
N GLU A 96 -15.12 -13.88 -16.88
CA GLU A 96 -16.28 -13.00 -17.09
C GLU A 96 -17.55 -13.73 -17.55
N LYS A 97 -17.39 -14.88 -18.24
CA LYS A 97 -18.49 -15.70 -18.76
C LYS A 97 -18.74 -16.96 -17.92
N THR A 98 -18.26 -16.98 -16.68
CA THR A 98 -18.44 -18.10 -15.75
C THR A 98 -19.48 -17.75 -14.68
N LEU A 99 -19.79 -18.71 -13.81
CA LEU A 99 -20.65 -18.48 -12.65
C LEU A 99 -19.91 -17.80 -11.47
N LEU A 100 -18.62 -17.51 -11.61
CA LEU A 100 -17.86 -16.84 -10.56
C LEU A 100 -18.30 -15.37 -10.45
N GLU A 101 -18.53 -14.95 -9.23
CA GLU A 101 -18.81 -13.55 -8.93
C GLU A 101 -17.50 -12.75 -8.97
N LEU A 102 -17.46 -11.78 -9.87
CA LEU A 102 -16.37 -10.81 -9.98
C LEU A 102 -16.81 -9.47 -9.40
N SER A 103 -15.93 -8.83 -8.65
CA SER A 103 -16.18 -7.54 -8.02
C SER A 103 -16.42 -6.47 -9.08
N PRO A 104 -17.53 -5.72 -9.05
CA PRO A 104 -17.81 -4.69 -10.05
C PRO A 104 -16.82 -3.52 -9.99
N ARG A 105 -16.03 -3.41 -8.91
CA ARG A 105 -15.03 -2.35 -8.73
C ARG A 105 -13.78 -2.54 -9.59
N ASN A 106 -13.32 -3.78 -9.74
CA ASN A 106 -12.01 -4.07 -10.35
C ASN A 106 -11.89 -5.45 -11.01
N GLY A 107 -12.96 -6.25 -11.05
CA GLY A 107 -12.95 -7.59 -11.64
C GLY A 107 -12.30 -8.68 -10.77
N ALA A 108 -11.92 -8.40 -9.52
CA ALA A 108 -11.36 -9.43 -8.63
C ALA A 108 -12.40 -10.49 -8.23
N ILE A 109 -11.97 -11.72 -7.97
CA ILE A 109 -12.82 -12.84 -7.55
C ILE A 109 -13.34 -12.56 -6.13
N VAL A 110 -14.66 -12.55 -5.97
CA VAL A 110 -15.32 -12.34 -4.66
C VAL A 110 -15.20 -13.60 -3.82
N VAL A 111 -14.57 -13.48 -2.65
CA VAL A 111 -14.46 -14.56 -1.65
C VAL A 111 -14.99 -14.16 -0.28
N ASP A 112 -15.37 -15.15 0.53
CA ASP A 112 -15.67 -14.97 1.95
C ASP A 112 -14.39 -14.90 2.81
N GLU A 113 -14.52 -14.75 4.13
CA GLU A 113 -13.39 -14.72 5.07
C GLU A 113 -12.60 -16.04 5.13
N PHE A 114 -13.08 -17.11 4.51
CA PHE A 114 -12.44 -18.42 4.41
C PHE A 114 -11.80 -18.65 3.03
N MET A 115 -11.72 -17.61 2.20
CA MET A 115 -11.22 -17.63 0.82
C MET A 115 -12.06 -18.52 -0.12
N ALA A 116 -13.30 -18.81 0.25
CA ALA A 116 -14.24 -19.57 -0.56
C ALA A 116 -15.05 -18.65 -1.47
N THR A 117 -15.29 -19.08 -2.71
CA THR A 117 -16.23 -18.41 -3.61
C THR A 117 -17.67 -18.90 -3.33
N LYS A 118 -18.67 -18.31 -4.00
CA LYS A 118 -20.05 -18.82 -3.95
C LYS A 118 -20.22 -20.19 -4.63
N ILE A 119 -19.26 -20.63 -5.45
CA ILE A 119 -19.30 -21.94 -6.09
C ILE A 119 -18.69 -22.98 -5.13
N PRO A 120 -19.41 -24.07 -4.79
CA PRO A 120 -18.88 -25.12 -3.95
C PRO A 120 -17.55 -25.67 -4.46
N ASN A 121 -16.60 -25.86 -3.54
CA ASN A 121 -15.25 -26.39 -3.82
C ASN A 121 -14.37 -25.50 -4.73
N VAL A 122 -14.75 -24.24 -4.95
CA VAL A 122 -13.92 -23.27 -5.67
C VAL A 122 -13.47 -22.18 -4.70
N TYR A 123 -12.16 -21.97 -4.65
CA TYR A 123 -11.48 -21.05 -3.75
C TYR A 123 -10.58 -20.10 -4.56
N ALA A 124 -10.28 -18.93 -4.03
CA ALA A 124 -9.34 -17.99 -4.62
C ALA A 124 -8.49 -17.31 -3.54
N ALA A 125 -7.24 -16.99 -3.87
CA ALA A 125 -6.29 -16.33 -2.97
C ALA A 125 -5.32 -15.47 -3.80
N GLY A 126 -4.70 -14.49 -3.15
CA GLY A 126 -3.75 -13.56 -3.73
C GLY A 126 -4.40 -12.32 -4.33
N ASP A 127 -3.61 -11.62 -5.16
CA ASP A 127 -3.91 -10.30 -5.72
C ASP A 127 -5.22 -10.25 -6.54
N CYS A 128 -5.72 -11.40 -6.98
CA CYS A 128 -6.97 -11.52 -7.73
C CYS A 128 -8.22 -11.62 -6.86
N THR A 129 -8.12 -11.43 -5.53
CA THR A 129 -9.26 -11.56 -4.61
C THR A 129 -9.83 -10.22 -4.15
N ASP A 130 -11.15 -10.16 -4.06
CA ASP A 130 -11.89 -9.19 -3.27
C ASP A 130 -12.41 -9.92 -2.03
N PHE A 131 -11.98 -9.53 -0.84
CA PHE A 131 -12.24 -10.27 0.41
C PHE A 131 -12.62 -9.33 1.56
N PRO A 132 -13.37 -9.80 2.58
CA PRO A 132 -13.75 -8.97 3.72
C PRO A 132 -12.54 -8.66 4.62
N PHE A 133 -12.35 -7.38 4.96
CA PHE A 133 -11.34 -6.92 5.92
C PHE A 133 -11.82 -5.63 6.60
N GLY A 134 -11.76 -5.56 7.94
CA GLY A 134 -12.07 -4.33 8.69
C GLY A 134 -13.48 -3.77 8.46
N GLY A 135 -14.48 -4.64 8.26
CA GLY A 135 -15.87 -4.24 8.00
C GLY A 135 -16.15 -3.76 6.56
N THR A 136 -15.15 -3.79 5.68
CA THR A 136 -15.30 -3.48 4.25
C THR A 136 -14.77 -4.64 3.40
N ARG A 137 -14.80 -4.49 2.07
CA ARG A 137 -14.19 -5.42 1.12
C ARG A 137 -13.01 -4.77 0.44
N VAL A 138 -11.89 -5.49 0.34
CA VAL A 138 -10.62 -4.96 -0.15
C VAL A 138 -9.97 -5.91 -1.16
N THR A 139 -9.13 -5.34 -2.02
CA THR A 139 -8.16 -6.06 -2.85
C THR A 139 -6.77 -5.57 -2.48
N ILE A 140 -5.90 -6.47 -2.05
CA ILE A 140 -4.55 -6.13 -1.58
C ILE A 140 -3.52 -6.95 -2.36
N GLY A 141 -2.75 -6.27 -3.20
CA GLY A 141 -1.63 -6.87 -3.94
C GLY A 141 -0.35 -6.85 -3.11
N HIS A 142 -0.16 -7.87 -2.26
CA HIS A 142 1.06 -8.00 -1.46
C HIS A 142 1.36 -9.47 -1.14
N TRP A 143 2.64 -9.84 -1.25
CA TRP A 143 3.09 -11.23 -1.12
C TRP A 143 2.70 -11.87 0.24
N ASN A 144 2.76 -11.12 1.35
CA ASN A 144 2.42 -11.63 2.68
C ASN A 144 0.92 -11.92 2.82
N VAL A 145 0.07 -11.07 2.21
CA VAL A 145 -1.38 -11.28 2.18
C VAL A 145 -1.69 -12.49 1.32
N ALA A 146 -1.09 -12.58 0.12
CA ALA A 146 -1.26 -13.73 -0.76
C ALA A 146 -0.87 -15.05 -0.09
N GLN A 147 0.26 -15.08 0.65
CA GLN A 147 0.69 -16.25 1.40
C GLN A 147 -0.32 -16.65 2.49
N SER A 148 -0.81 -15.67 3.26
CA SER A 148 -1.77 -15.90 4.35
C SER A 148 -3.15 -16.34 3.83
N GLN A 149 -3.60 -15.76 2.72
CA GLN A 149 -4.81 -16.19 2.01
C GLN A 149 -4.66 -17.61 1.46
N GLY A 150 -3.52 -17.95 0.87
CA GLY A 150 -3.25 -19.30 0.37
C GLY A 150 -3.34 -20.35 1.49
N ARG A 151 -2.79 -20.05 2.68
CA ARG A 151 -2.94 -20.91 3.86
C ARG A 151 -4.41 -21.03 4.31
N THR A 152 -5.15 -19.93 4.29
CA THR A 152 -6.58 -19.90 4.66
C THR A 152 -7.39 -20.76 3.70
N ALA A 153 -7.21 -20.60 2.39
CA ALA A 153 -7.86 -21.40 1.35
C ALA A 153 -7.54 -22.90 1.51
N ALA A 154 -6.27 -23.26 1.75
CA ALA A 154 -5.87 -24.64 1.96
C ALA A 154 -6.56 -25.28 3.19
N LEU A 155 -6.70 -24.53 4.29
CA LEU A 155 -7.43 -25.00 5.47
C LEU A 155 -8.91 -25.23 5.16
N SER A 156 -9.54 -24.32 4.43
CA SER A 156 -10.94 -24.47 4.00
C SER A 156 -11.15 -25.69 3.09
N ILE A 157 -10.23 -25.95 2.16
CA ILE A 157 -10.25 -27.12 1.28
C ILE A 157 -10.27 -28.44 2.09
N ILE A 158 -9.52 -28.52 3.19
CA ILE A 158 -9.48 -29.71 4.06
C ILE A 158 -10.54 -29.70 5.19
N GLY A 159 -11.55 -28.84 5.08
CA GLY A 159 -12.66 -28.76 6.04
C GLY A 159 -12.34 -28.01 7.34
N LYS A 160 -11.19 -27.34 7.44
CA LYS A 160 -10.82 -26.51 8.60
C LYS A 160 -11.15 -25.05 8.33
N ARG A 161 -12.36 -24.61 8.70
CA ARG A 161 -12.80 -23.23 8.49
C ARG A 161 -12.19 -22.27 9.53
N VAL A 162 -11.00 -21.77 9.23
CA VAL A 162 -10.33 -20.71 10.01
C VAL A 162 -10.44 -19.41 9.23
N PRO A 163 -11.01 -18.33 9.80
CA PRO A 163 -11.16 -17.06 9.07
C PRO A 163 -9.81 -16.37 8.88
N PHE A 164 -9.68 -15.63 7.78
CA PHE A 164 -8.54 -14.76 7.51
C PHE A 164 -8.48 -13.63 8.54
N THR A 165 -7.39 -13.58 9.31
CA THR A 165 -7.17 -12.61 10.40
C THR A 165 -5.84 -11.87 10.29
N SER A 166 -5.08 -12.12 9.21
CA SER A 166 -3.76 -11.51 9.04
C SER A 166 -3.90 -10.00 8.82
N VAL A 167 -3.21 -9.22 9.63
CA VAL A 167 -3.07 -7.78 9.44
C VAL A 167 -2.17 -7.55 8.22
N PRO A 168 -2.60 -6.78 7.20
CA PRO A 168 -1.74 -6.43 6.08
C PRO A 168 -0.49 -5.73 6.59
N TYR A 169 0.67 -6.27 6.24
CA TYR A 169 1.96 -5.75 6.61
C TYR A 169 2.83 -5.67 5.37
N PHE A 170 3.41 -4.52 5.10
CA PHE A 170 4.27 -4.30 3.94
C PHE A 170 5.50 -3.48 4.27
N TRP A 171 6.45 -3.54 3.35
CA TRP A 171 7.57 -2.63 3.32
C TRP A 171 7.93 -2.32 1.87
N THR A 172 8.54 -1.16 1.68
CA THR A 172 9.20 -0.81 0.44
C THR A 172 10.60 -0.31 0.78
N THR A 173 11.56 -0.61 -0.10
CA THR A 173 12.93 -0.14 0.06
C THR A 173 13.26 0.80 -1.07
N MET A 174 13.62 2.03 -0.71
CA MET A 174 14.00 3.08 -1.64
C MET A 174 15.37 3.59 -1.20
N PHE A 175 16.37 3.43 -2.06
CA PHE A 175 17.77 3.63 -1.71
C PHE A 175 18.18 2.72 -0.54
N THR A 176 18.73 3.28 0.53
CA THR A 176 19.12 2.56 1.75
C THR A 176 18.08 2.68 2.86
N LYS A 177 16.88 3.20 2.58
CA LYS A 177 15.82 3.42 3.57
C LYS A 177 14.63 2.51 3.30
N SER A 178 14.09 1.93 4.36
CA SER A 178 12.89 1.08 4.29
C SER A 178 11.74 1.74 5.03
N VAL A 179 10.62 1.92 4.33
CA VAL A 179 9.34 2.32 4.95
C VAL A 179 8.60 1.04 5.26
N ARG A 180 8.17 0.89 6.52
CA ARG A 180 7.29 -0.20 6.95
C ARG A 180 5.88 0.33 7.11
N TYR A 181 4.90 -0.53 6.93
CA TYR A 181 3.50 -0.21 7.14
C TYR A 181 2.71 -1.43 7.61
N ALA A 182 1.71 -1.18 8.45
CA ALA A 182 0.73 -2.18 8.85
C ALA A 182 -0.68 -1.58 8.92
N GLY A 183 -1.69 -2.40 8.64
CA GLY A 183 -3.10 -2.04 8.66
C GLY A 183 -3.68 -1.75 7.28
N PHE A 184 -4.83 -1.07 7.24
CA PHE A 184 -5.48 -0.68 5.99
C PHE A 184 -6.12 0.71 6.15
N GLY A 185 -5.33 1.75 5.89
CA GLY A 185 -5.71 3.15 6.11
C GLY A 185 -6.20 3.86 4.84
N LEU A 186 -7.12 3.31 4.07
CA LEU A 186 -7.69 4.06 2.93
C LEU A 186 -8.73 5.12 3.33
N GLU A 187 -9.14 5.17 4.60
CA GLU A 187 -10.22 6.05 5.09
C GLU A 187 -9.84 6.85 6.36
N PHE A 188 -8.56 7.16 6.57
CA PHE A 188 -8.17 8.01 7.70
C PHE A 188 -8.55 9.48 7.44
N ASN A 189 -8.86 10.21 8.52
CA ASN A 189 -9.13 11.65 8.51
C ASN A 189 -8.09 12.45 9.30
N ASP A 190 -7.19 11.80 10.04
CA ASP A 190 -6.07 12.45 10.72
C ASP A 190 -4.80 11.59 10.72
N VAL A 191 -3.65 12.25 10.92
CA VAL A 191 -2.33 11.61 11.01
C VAL A 191 -1.58 12.16 12.22
N PHE A 192 -1.27 11.28 13.18
CA PHE A 192 -0.38 11.59 14.29
C PHE A 192 1.06 11.19 13.95
N ILE A 193 1.99 12.13 14.05
CA ILE A 193 3.42 11.90 13.77
C ILE A 193 4.21 11.89 15.08
N HIS A 194 4.94 10.80 15.31
CA HIS A 194 5.99 10.73 16.32
C HIS A 194 7.37 10.77 15.66
N GLY A 195 8.28 11.60 16.16
CA GLY A 195 9.60 11.82 15.57
C GLY A 195 9.61 12.99 14.57
N ALA A 196 10.43 12.89 13.52
CA ALA A 196 10.65 13.95 12.55
C ALA A 196 10.55 13.44 11.10
N LEU A 197 9.68 14.08 10.32
CA LEU A 197 9.61 13.88 8.87
C LEU A 197 10.88 14.40 8.18
N ASN A 198 11.40 15.55 8.63
CA ASN A 198 12.74 16.01 8.24
C ASN A 198 13.80 15.05 8.80
N GLY A 199 14.71 14.59 7.95
CA GLY A 199 15.68 13.54 8.29
C GLY A 199 15.12 12.11 8.26
N LEU A 200 13.81 11.94 8.01
CA LEU A 200 13.14 10.65 7.82
C LEU A 200 13.36 9.70 8.99
N LYS A 201 13.04 10.13 10.21
CA LYS A 201 13.03 9.26 11.39
C LYS A 201 11.71 9.49 12.12
N PHE A 202 10.70 8.69 11.78
CA PHE A 202 9.34 8.89 12.28
C PHE A 202 8.53 7.59 12.38
N VAL A 203 7.45 7.68 13.14
CA VAL A 203 6.26 6.83 13.05
C VAL A 203 5.08 7.73 12.69
N ALA A 204 4.27 7.33 11.71
CA ALA A 204 3.02 7.97 11.34
C ALA A 204 1.87 7.02 11.63
N TYR A 205 0.96 7.44 12.49
CA TYR A 205 -0.27 6.73 12.79
C TYR A 205 -1.42 7.39 12.04
N TYR A 206 -2.18 6.59 11.30
CA TYR A 206 -3.32 7.04 10.50
C TYR A 206 -4.60 6.74 11.26
N LEU A 207 -5.38 7.78 11.56
CA LEU A 207 -6.56 7.68 12.40
C LEU A 207 -7.84 7.89 11.58
N LYS A 208 -8.82 7.02 11.82
CA LYS A 208 -10.21 7.25 11.46
C LYS A 208 -10.93 7.60 12.75
N ASP A 209 -11.27 8.88 12.89
CA ASP A 209 -11.75 9.48 14.14
C ASP A 209 -10.73 9.29 15.26
N ASP A 210 -11.08 8.54 16.32
CA ASP A 210 -10.17 8.28 17.43
C ASP A 210 -9.36 6.98 17.27
N THR A 211 -9.71 6.13 16.28
CA THR A 211 -9.11 4.80 16.11
C THR A 211 -7.97 4.83 15.10
N VAL A 212 -6.83 4.25 15.48
CA VAL A 212 -5.68 4.06 14.60
C VAL A 212 -5.93 2.86 13.67
N VAL A 213 -6.10 3.13 12.38
CA VAL A 213 -6.42 2.13 11.35
C VAL A 213 -5.20 1.61 10.60
N ALA A 214 -4.10 2.36 10.64
CA ALA A 214 -2.82 1.96 10.09
C ALA A 214 -1.66 2.69 10.76
N ALA A 215 -0.45 2.16 10.59
CA ALA A 215 0.78 2.81 11.00
C ALA A 215 1.85 2.63 9.92
N SER A 216 2.68 3.65 9.69
CA SER A 216 3.92 3.56 8.92
C SER A 216 5.11 4.06 9.72
N SER A 217 6.31 3.59 9.40
CA SER A 217 7.53 4.07 10.05
C SER A 217 8.75 4.03 9.14
N LEU A 218 9.70 4.90 9.45
CA LEU A 218 11.05 4.87 8.91
C LEU A 218 12.03 5.07 10.07
N MET A 219 12.99 4.15 10.22
CA MET A 219 14.01 4.17 11.30
C MET A 219 13.45 4.17 12.74
N TYR A 220 12.30 3.51 12.93
CA TYR A 220 11.60 3.35 14.23
C TYR A 220 11.16 1.90 14.47
N ASP A 221 11.98 0.94 14.05
CA ASP A 221 11.68 -0.46 14.32
C ASP A 221 11.80 -0.78 15.82
N PRO A 222 10.93 -1.65 16.38
CA PRO A 222 9.96 -2.51 15.68
C PRO A 222 8.50 -2.00 15.75
N VAL A 223 8.26 -0.68 15.86
CA VAL A 223 6.93 -0.12 16.21
C VAL A 223 5.79 -0.62 15.32
N VAL A 224 5.99 -0.65 14.00
CA VAL A 224 4.95 -1.11 13.05
C VAL A 224 4.68 -2.61 13.18
N SER A 225 5.68 -3.43 13.53
CA SER A 225 5.48 -4.85 13.82
C SER A 225 4.71 -5.06 15.12
N ARG A 226 4.97 -4.26 16.15
CA ARG A 226 4.19 -4.28 17.39
C ARG A 226 2.74 -3.87 17.14
N PHE A 227 2.53 -2.81 16.35
CA PHE A 227 1.20 -2.39 15.91
C PHE A 227 0.43 -3.54 15.24
N ALA A 228 1.06 -4.22 14.28
CA ALA A 228 0.45 -5.36 13.60
C ALA A 228 0.12 -6.52 14.56
N GLU A 229 1.00 -6.81 15.51
CA GLU A 229 0.75 -7.83 16.53
C GLU A 229 -0.46 -7.49 17.41
N ILE A 230 -0.55 -6.25 17.88
CA ILE A 230 -1.67 -5.76 18.71
C ILE A 230 -2.99 -5.91 17.94
N LEU A 231 -3.03 -5.45 16.68
CA LEU A 231 -4.22 -5.59 15.83
C LEU A 231 -4.58 -7.05 15.55
N SER A 232 -3.60 -7.94 15.36
CA SER A 232 -3.84 -9.36 15.11
C SER A 232 -4.51 -10.08 16.29
N LYS A 233 -4.38 -9.53 17.50
CA LYS A 233 -5.06 -10.00 18.71
C LYS A 233 -6.45 -9.38 18.91
N GLY A 234 -6.93 -8.58 17.96
CA GLY A 234 -8.25 -7.93 18.00
C GLY A 234 -8.31 -6.69 18.90
N ALA A 235 -7.17 -6.14 19.34
CA ALA A 235 -7.14 -4.92 20.14
C ALA A 235 -7.32 -3.68 19.26
N THR A 236 -7.99 -2.67 19.81
CA THR A 236 -8.11 -1.33 19.23
C THR A 236 -7.03 -0.43 19.79
N ILE A 237 -6.40 0.37 18.94
CA ILE A 237 -5.45 1.41 19.36
C ILE A 237 -6.12 2.76 19.13
N THR A 238 -6.21 3.58 20.17
CA THR A 238 -6.80 4.92 20.13
C THR A 238 -5.73 6.00 20.10
N ARG A 239 -6.13 7.24 19.80
CA ARG A 239 -5.27 8.43 19.91
C ARG A 239 -4.59 8.54 21.27
N SER A 240 -5.36 8.39 22.35
CA SER A 240 -4.84 8.52 23.71
C SER A 240 -3.68 7.53 23.99
N ILE A 241 -3.76 6.32 23.43
CA ILE A 241 -2.70 5.32 23.56
C ILE A 241 -1.42 5.78 22.85
N ILE A 242 -1.50 6.23 21.60
CA ILE A 242 -0.31 6.64 20.83
C ILE A 242 0.28 7.97 21.31
N GLU A 243 -0.51 8.84 21.95
CA GLU A 243 0.00 10.06 22.59
C GLU A 243 0.79 9.75 23.87
N GLN A 244 0.43 8.69 24.59
CA GLN A 244 1.12 8.26 25.82
C GLN A 244 2.28 7.29 25.57
N ASP A 245 2.17 6.41 24.58
CA ASP A 245 3.15 5.38 24.23
C ASP A 245 3.29 5.26 22.69
N PRO A 246 3.89 6.27 22.03
CA PRO A 246 4.02 6.31 20.57
C PRO A 246 4.95 5.23 19.98
N GLU A 247 5.66 4.47 20.83
CA GLU A 247 6.50 3.34 20.41
C GLU A 247 5.85 1.98 20.72
N LEU A 248 4.64 1.99 21.28
CA LEU A 248 3.86 0.81 21.65
C LEU A 248 4.70 -0.18 22.48
N THR A 249 5.43 0.34 23.46
CA THR A 249 6.37 -0.43 24.29
C THR A 249 5.68 -1.28 25.35
N ARG A 250 4.48 -0.86 25.80
CA ARG A 250 3.67 -1.64 26.73
C ARG A 250 3.02 -2.79 25.95
N THR A 251 3.36 -4.03 26.30
CA THR A 251 2.82 -5.24 25.69
C THR A 251 1.29 -5.21 25.66
N ALA A 252 0.70 -5.83 24.63
CA ALA A 252 -0.74 -5.86 24.35
C ALA A 252 -1.61 -6.11 25.59
N GLU A 253 -1.14 -6.90 26.57
CA GLU A 253 -1.80 -7.21 27.85
C GLU A 253 -2.30 -5.98 28.62
N LYS A 254 -1.58 -4.84 28.63
CA LYS A 254 -2.03 -3.63 29.32
C LYS A 254 -3.00 -2.78 28.50
N VAL A 255 -2.93 -2.83 27.17
CA VAL A 255 -3.88 -2.15 26.28
C VAL A 255 -5.29 -2.70 26.50
N PHE A 256 -5.42 -4.00 26.76
CA PHE A 256 -6.70 -4.63 27.11
C PHE A 256 -7.28 -4.20 28.47
N SER A 257 -6.46 -3.64 29.39
CA SER A 257 -6.91 -3.32 30.76
C SER A 257 -7.44 -1.89 30.96
N ALA A 258 -7.24 -0.99 29.99
CA ALA A 258 -7.62 0.42 30.11
C ALA A 258 -9.09 0.70 29.72
N ASP A 259 -9.73 -0.20 28.97
CA ASP A 259 -11.13 -0.05 28.51
C ASP A 259 -12.16 -0.68 29.44
N HIS A 260 -11.78 -1.15 30.63
CA HIS A 260 -12.66 -1.86 31.58
C HIS A 260 -12.68 -1.25 33.01
N SER A 261 -12.31 0.02 33.15
CA SER A 261 -12.36 0.75 34.43
C SER A 261 -13.26 1.98 34.37
#